data_AF-A0A654AUZ7-F1
#
_entry.id   AF-A0A654AUZ7-F1
#
_cell.length_a   1.000
_cell.length_b   1.000
_cell.length_c   1.000
_cell.angle_alpha   90.00
_cell.angle_beta   90.00
_cell.angle_gamma   90.00
#
_symmetry.space_group_name_H-M   'P 1'
#
loop_
_entity.id
_entity.type
_entity.pdbx_description
1 polymer ?
#
loop_
_entity_poly.entity_id
_entity_poly.type
_entity_poly.pdbx_seq_one_letter_code
_entity_poly.pdbx_strand_id
1 'polypeptide(L)'
;MPKLSSCSRSSIGRSLARALGAGLFLLPAFGAALAAPYEFAPAPQTDLNRVYRIDKATGEVGACQFQLKEGGVGVTVCFPAGEGAGPQAPSDYVLVPSRHEREGGIFRANVRTGELSVCYVFDDKVVCTPMVK
;
A
#
# COMPACT_ATOMS: atom_id res chain seq x y z
N MET A 1 -22.09 24.04 -74.61
CA MET A 1 -20.94 24.81 -75.15
C MET A 1 -20.23 25.44 -73.97
N PRO A 2 -18.89 25.40 -73.77
CA PRO A 2 -17.79 24.66 -74.41
C PRO A 2 -17.14 23.60 -73.48
N LYS A 3 -16.21 22.84 -74.06
CA LYS A 3 -15.40 21.75 -73.48
C LYS A 3 -14.19 22.30 -72.71
N LEU A 4 -13.89 21.76 -71.53
CA LEU A 4 -12.54 21.69 -70.94
C LEU A 4 -12.08 20.25 -71.17
N SER A 5 -11.20 20.03 -72.14
CA SER A 5 -9.73 20.06 -72.03
C SER A 5 -9.18 18.69 -71.60
N SER A 6 -8.11 18.35 -72.29
CA SER A 6 -7.68 17.03 -72.72
C SER A 6 -6.61 16.43 -71.81
N CYS A 7 -6.27 15.18 -72.17
CA CYS A 7 -5.06 14.41 -71.86
C CYS A 7 -5.03 13.63 -70.55
N SER A 8 -4.49 12.41 -70.51
CA SER A 8 -4.22 11.32 -71.47
C SER A 8 -3.37 10.34 -70.66
N ARG A 9 -3.74 9.05 -70.71
CA ARG A 9 -2.88 7.86 -70.56
C ARG A 9 -1.95 7.82 -69.33
N SER A 10 -2.11 6.77 -68.53
CA SER A 10 -1.34 5.54 -68.76
C SER A 10 -1.61 4.57 -67.61
N SER A 11 -2.03 3.36 -67.97
CA SER A 11 -1.85 2.18 -67.15
C SER A 11 -0.38 2.02 -66.76
N ILE A 12 -0.09 1.61 -65.53
CA ILE A 12 0.96 0.63 -65.18
C ILE A 12 0.64 0.17 -63.77
N GLY A 13 0.21 -1.09 -63.65
CA GLY A 13 0.14 -1.77 -62.37
C GLY A 13 1.54 -1.99 -61.82
N ARG A 14 1.67 -2.01 -60.50
CA ARG A 14 2.71 -2.76 -59.80
C ARG A 14 2.17 -3.21 -58.46
N SER A 15 2.08 -4.52 -58.40
CA SER A 15 1.72 -5.36 -57.28
C SER A 15 2.61 -5.13 -56.04
N LEU A 16 2.08 -5.56 -54.90
CA LEU A 16 2.81 -6.14 -53.76
C LEU A 16 3.89 -5.28 -53.11
N ALA A 17 3.68 -4.87 -51.86
CA ALA A 17 4.43 -5.41 -50.72
C ALA A 17 4.08 -4.68 -49.41
N ARG A 18 3.78 -5.49 -48.38
CA ARG A 18 4.32 -5.45 -47.01
C ARG A 18 4.56 -4.06 -46.39
N ALA A 19 4.03 -3.70 -45.23
CA ALA A 19 3.93 -4.51 -44.03
C ALA A 19 2.88 -3.94 -43.06
N LEU A 20 2.07 -4.83 -42.48
CA LEU A 20 1.36 -4.58 -41.23
C LEU A 20 2.39 -4.24 -40.15
N GLY A 21 2.52 -2.96 -39.83
CA GLY A 21 3.19 -2.49 -38.61
C GLY A 21 2.27 -2.71 -37.42
N ALA A 22 2.08 -3.97 -37.01
CA ALA A 22 1.46 -4.30 -35.74
C ALA A 22 2.50 -4.09 -34.63
N GLY A 23 2.71 -2.82 -34.27
CA GLY A 23 3.46 -2.44 -33.08
C GLY A 23 2.67 -2.85 -31.84
N LEU A 24 2.88 -4.08 -31.36
CA LEU A 24 2.45 -4.52 -30.04
C LEU A 24 3.25 -3.72 -29.00
N PHE A 25 2.69 -2.58 -28.57
CA PHE A 25 3.18 -1.85 -27.41
C PHE A 25 3.00 -2.75 -26.17
N LEU A 26 4.06 -3.48 -25.82
CA LEU A 26 4.26 -4.05 -24.49
C LEU A 26 4.37 -2.89 -23.50
N LEU A 27 3.22 -2.44 -22.97
CA LEU A 27 3.19 -1.55 -21.82
C LEU A 27 3.78 -2.32 -20.64
N PRO A 28 4.93 -1.91 -20.09
CA PRO A 28 5.42 -2.49 -18.86
C PRO A 28 4.40 -2.20 -17.76
N ALA A 29 3.87 -3.27 -17.15
CA ALA A 29 3.07 -3.20 -15.94
C ALA A 29 3.98 -2.79 -14.77
N PHE A 30 4.38 -1.52 -14.75
CA PHE A 30 4.93 -0.91 -13.56
C PHE A 30 3.80 -0.90 -12.53
N GLY A 31 3.86 -1.81 -11.55
CA GLY A 31 3.00 -1.75 -10.38
C GLY A 31 3.19 -0.38 -9.74
N ALA A 32 2.18 0.48 -9.84
CA ALA A 32 2.20 1.77 -9.17
C ALA A 32 2.30 1.48 -7.68
N ALA A 33 3.47 1.75 -7.09
CA ALA A 33 3.59 1.84 -5.65
C ALA A 33 2.73 3.04 -5.22
N LEU A 34 1.48 2.77 -4.82
CA LEU A 34 0.65 3.77 -4.18
C LEU A 34 1.36 4.15 -2.88
N ALA A 35 1.82 5.40 -2.81
CA ALA A 35 2.35 5.96 -1.58
C ALA A 35 1.20 6.03 -0.56
N ALA A 36 1.05 4.97 0.24
CA ALA A 36 0.10 4.97 1.34
C ALA A 36 0.63 5.92 2.44
N PRO A 37 -0.20 6.82 2.98
CA PRO A 37 0.21 7.76 4.01
C PRO A 37 0.33 7.01 5.34
N TYR A 38 1.49 6.39 5.57
CA TYR A 38 1.75 5.70 6.83
C TYR A 38 2.09 6.69 7.95
N GLU A 39 1.60 6.39 9.15
CA GLU A 39 2.00 7.03 10.39
C GLU A 39 2.63 6.00 11.33
N PHE A 40 3.58 6.43 12.15
CA PHE A 40 4.34 5.57 13.04
C PHE A 40 4.29 6.08 14.48
N ALA A 41 4.19 5.16 15.42
CA ALA A 41 4.25 5.48 16.84
C ALA A 41 5.01 4.37 17.59
N PRO A 42 5.82 4.71 18.60
CA PRO A 42 6.49 3.72 19.43
C PRO A 42 5.44 2.93 20.25
N ALA A 43 5.76 1.67 20.56
CA ALA A 43 5.00 0.92 21.55
C ALA A 43 5.03 1.68 22.90
N PRO A 44 3.94 1.67 23.71
CA PRO A 44 3.93 2.34 25.01
C PRO A 44 4.94 1.79 26.02
N GLN A 45 5.22 0.49 25.93
CA GLN A 45 6.15 -0.23 26.79
C GLN A 45 7.61 0.25 26.57
N THR A 46 8.36 0.49 27.66
CA THR A 46 9.68 1.15 27.61
C THR A 46 10.87 0.20 27.46
N ASP A 47 10.71 -1.08 27.80
CA ASP A 47 11.70 -2.15 27.65
C ASP A 47 11.55 -2.92 26.32
N LEU A 48 10.69 -2.44 25.42
CA LEU A 48 10.40 -3.06 24.14
C LEU A 48 10.74 -2.13 22.97
N ASN A 49 11.71 -2.52 22.15
CA ASN A 49 12.06 -1.77 20.93
C ASN A 49 11.12 -2.15 19.77
N ARG A 50 9.88 -1.66 19.86
CA ARG A 50 8.81 -1.90 18.87
C ARG A 50 8.20 -0.58 18.42
N VAL A 51 7.95 -0.49 17.11
CA VAL A 51 7.24 0.61 16.47
C VAL A 51 6.03 0.06 15.74
N TYR A 52 4.87 0.68 15.94
CA TYR A 52 3.65 0.40 15.19
C TYR A 52 3.56 1.31 13.98
N ARG A 53 2.98 0.78 12.90
CA ARG A 53 2.59 1.53 11.71
C ARG A 53 1.08 1.49 11.54
N ILE A 54 0.51 2.55 10.99
CA ILE A 54 -0.88 2.56 10.52
C ILE A 54 -0.94 3.17 9.12
N ASP A 55 -1.73 2.58 8.23
CA ASP A 55 -2.17 3.29 7.03
C ASP A 55 -3.28 4.26 7.44
N LYS A 56 -3.03 5.57 7.31
CA LYS A 56 -3.97 6.58 7.78
C LYS A 56 -5.33 6.54 7.07
N ALA A 57 -5.39 6.05 5.83
CA ALA A 57 -6.63 6.03 5.04
C ALA A 57 -7.46 4.77 5.29
N THR A 58 -6.81 3.64 5.54
CA THR A 58 -7.47 2.34 5.70
C THR A 58 -7.57 1.88 7.16
N GLY A 59 -6.73 2.40 8.05
CA GLY A 59 -6.65 1.95 9.44
C GLY A 59 -6.01 0.57 9.62
N GLU A 60 -5.35 0.03 8.58
CA GLU A 60 -4.57 -1.20 8.70
C GLU A 60 -3.34 -0.97 9.60
N VAL A 61 -3.17 -1.82 10.62
CA VAL A 61 -2.08 -1.72 11.59
C VAL A 61 -1.08 -2.86 11.42
N GLY A 62 0.20 -2.50 11.43
CA GLY A 62 1.32 -3.44 11.50
C GLY A 62 2.32 -2.99 12.56
N ALA A 63 3.35 -3.81 12.82
CA ALA A 63 4.40 -3.46 13.76
C ALA A 63 5.74 -4.00 13.29
N CYS A 64 6.82 -3.32 13.65
CA CYS A 64 8.18 -3.82 13.48
C CYS A 64 8.92 -3.75 14.81
N GLN A 65 9.80 -4.71 15.04
CA GLN A 65 10.55 -4.86 16.28
C GLN A 65 12.00 -5.20 16.00
N PHE A 66 12.89 -4.63 16.79
CA PHE A 66 14.27 -5.06 16.85
C PHE A 66 14.41 -6.37 17.63
N GLN A 67 15.13 -7.34 17.04
CA GLN A 67 15.53 -8.58 17.70
C GLN A 67 17.02 -8.81 17.50
N LEU A 68 17.70 -9.41 18.48
CA LEU A 68 19.09 -9.83 18.34
C LEU A 68 19.13 -11.24 17.76
N LYS A 69 19.89 -11.44 16.68
CA LYS A 69 20.26 -12.80 16.25
C LYS A 69 21.44 -13.32 17.06
N GLU A 70 21.58 -14.65 17.05
CA GLU A 70 22.77 -15.31 17.55
C GLU A 70 24.02 -14.75 16.85
N GLY A 71 25.05 -14.40 17.62
CA GLY A 71 26.23 -13.67 17.13
C GLY A 71 26.15 -12.14 17.25
N GLY A 72 25.09 -11.57 17.84
CA GLY A 72 25.03 -10.17 18.28
C GLY A 72 24.62 -9.15 17.22
N VAL A 73 24.35 -9.58 15.98
CA VAL A 73 23.81 -8.70 14.93
C VAL A 73 22.30 -8.58 15.09
N GLY A 74 21.82 -7.35 15.25
CA GLY A 74 20.39 -7.05 15.32
C GLY A 74 19.68 -7.14 13.97
N VAL A 75 18.40 -7.53 14.00
CA VAL A 75 17.50 -7.55 12.85
C VAL A 75 16.20 -6.83 13.16
N THR A 76 15.59 -6.28 12.11
CA THR A 76 14.22 -5.75 12.18
C THR A 76 13.27 -6.83 11.69
N VAL A 77 12.35 -7.25 12.54
CA VAL A 77 11.28 -8.20 12.22
C VAL A 77 9.98 -7.42 12.16
N CYS A 78 9.24 -7.54 11.06
CA CYS A 78 7.94 -6.87 10.91
C CYS A 78 6.81 -7.90 10.92
N PHE A 79 5.80 -7.61 11.73
CA PHE A 79 4.60 -8.39 11.93
C PHE A 79 3.48 -7.82 11.03
N PRO A 80 2.90 -8.64 10.13
CA PRO A 80 1.81 -8.20 9.28
C PRO A 80 0.51 -8.03 10.09
N ALA A 81 -0.49 -7.41 9.46
CA ALA A 81 -1.84 -7.37 9.99
C ALA A 81 -2.43 -8.78 10.11
N GLY A 82 -3.01 -9.07 11.26
CA GLY A 82 -3.80 -10.26 11.57
C GLY A 82 -5.26 -9.91 11.85
N GLU A 83 -5.88 -10.64 12.77
CA GLU A 83 -7.29 -10.46 13.13
C GLU A 83 -7.58 -9.03 13.62
N GLY A 84 -8.59 -8.37 13.04
CA GLY A 84 -9.00 -7.01 13.40
C GLY A 84 -8.03 -5.88 13.01
N ALA A 85 -6.78 -6.20 12.67
CA ALA A 85 -5.74 -5.23 12.29
C ALA A 85 -5.72 -4.90 10.80
N GLY A 86 -6.50 -5.63 9.98
CA GLY A 86 -6.68 -5.34 8.56
C GLY A 86 -7.39 -4.00 8.30
N PRO A 87 -7.55 -3.63 7.01
CA PRO A 87 -8.31 -2.45 6.59
C PRO A 87 -9.70 -2.38 7.24
N GLN A 88 -10.06 -1.17 7.66
CA GLN A 88 -11.36 -0.79 8.20
C GLN A 88 -12.16 0.00 7.14
N ALA A 89 -13.34 0.50 7.53
CA ALA A 89 -14.04 1.48 6.71
C ALA A 89 -13.12 2.69 6.44
N PRO A 90 -13.06 3.23 5.20
CA PRO A 90 -12.20 4.37 4.88
C PRO A 90 -12.46 5.57 5.80
N SER A 91 -11.42 6.08 6.45
CA SER A 91 -11.48 7.23 7.36
C SER A 91 -10.09 7.84 7.56
N ASP A 92 -9.95 8.73 8.55
CA ASP A 92 -8.65 9.20 9.04
C ASP A 92 -8.30 8.47 10.33
N TYR A 93 -7.24 7.69 10.29
CA TYR A 93 -6.76 6.90 11.42
C TYR A 93 -5.42 7.39 11.95
N VAL A 94 -5.24 7.31 13.27
CA VAL A 94 -4.00 7.64 13.97
C VAL A 94 -3.67 6.58 15.02
N LEU A 95 -2.41 6.58 15.46
CA LEU A 95 -1.96 5.74 16.58
C LEU A 95 -1.84 6.58 17.85
N VAL A 96 -2.40 6.08 18.96
CA VAL A 96 -2.38 6.75 20.27
C VAL A 96 -1.71 5.84 21.30
N PRO A 97 -0.46 6.15 21.71
CA PRO A 97 0.19 5.44 22.79
C PRO A 97 -0.49 5.73 24.14
N SER A 98 -0.87 4.69 24.88
CA SER A 98 -1.49 4.80 26.21
C SER A 98 -0.51 5.20 27.32
N ARG A 99 0.80 5.15 27.04
CA ARG A 99 1.89 5.30 28.01
C ARG A 99 1.83 4.31 29.19
N HIS A 100 1.28 3.12 28.96
CA HIS A 100 1.30 2.06 29.94
C HIS A 100 2.69 1.42 30.04
N GLU A 101 3.18 1.16 31.26
CA GLU A 101 4.55 0.70 31.47
C GLU A 101 4.78 -0.75 31.03
N ARG A 102 3.73 -1.60 31.11
CA ARG A 102 3.83 -3.06 30.93
C ARG A 102 2.99 -3.63 29.80
N GLU A 103 2.14 -2.81 29.18
CA GLU A 103 1.26 -3.29 28.10
C GLU A 103 1.82 -2.79 26.77
N GLY A 104 2.21 -3.73 25.91
CA GLY A 104 2.80 -3.42 24.60
C GLY A 104 1.79 -3.05 23.52
N GLY A 105 0.50 -2.91 23.85
CA GLY A 105 -0.56 -2.56 22.90
C GLY A 105 -0.67 -1.06 22.64
N ILE A 106 -1.09 -0.68 21.44
CA ILE A 106 -1.30 0.72 21.03
C ILE A 106 -2.74 0.92 20.58
N PHE A 107 -3.33 2.09 20.83
CA PHE A 107 -4.67 2.38 20.34
C PHE A 107 -4.62 2.83 18.88
N ARG A 108 -5.42 2.19 18.03
CA ARG A 108 -5.87 2.74 16.75
C ARG A 108 -7.10 3.59 17.03
N ALA A 109 -7.08 4.84 16.56
CA ALA A 109 -8.19 5.76 16.69
C ALA A 109 -8.68 6.23 15.33
N ASN A 110 -10.00 6.17 15.10
CA ASN A 110 -10.65 6.83 13.99
C ASN A 110 -10.98 8.26 14.41
N VAL A 111 -10.23 9.25 13.92
CA VAL A 111 -10.39 10.64 14.40
C VAL A 111 -11.67 11.31 13.90
N ARG A 112 -12.35 10.71 12.91
CA ARG A 112 -13.64 11.22 12.42
C ARG A 112 -14.83 10.73 13.24
N THR A 113 -14.80 9.49 13.72
CA THR A 113 -15.94 8.87 14.44
C THR A 113 -15.77 8.83 15.95
N GLY A 114 -14.51 8.87 16.42
CA GLY A 114 -14.12 8.70 17.82
C GLY A 114 -13.99 7.23 18.24
N GLU A 115 -14.11 6.27 17.31
CA GLU A 115 -13.97 4.86 17.62
C GLU A 115 -12.50 4.48 17.87
N LEU A 116 -12.30 3.56 18.82
CA LEU A 116 -10.99 3.08 19.27
C LEU A 116 -10.95 1.55 19.20
N SER A 117 -9.77 1.02 18.91
CA SER A 117 -9.40 -0.38 19.16
C SER A 117 -7.98 -0.45 19.66
N VAL A 118 -7.66 -1.37 20.56
CA VAL A 118 -6.27 -1.62 20.96
C VAL A 118 -5.68 -2.70 20.05
N CYS A 119 -4.46 -2.48 19.57
CA CYS A 119 -3.71 -3.36 18.68
C CYS A 119 -2.41 -3.80 19.34
N TYR A 120 -2.07 -5.08 19.27
CA TYR A 120 -0.87 -5.65 19.88
C TYR A 120 -0.33 -6.81 19.04
N VAL A 121 0.93 -7.18 19.25
CA VAL A 121 1.51 -8.34 18.56
C VAL A 121 1.11 -9.61 19.31
N PHE A 122 0.54 -10.57 18.59
CA PHE A 122 0.18 -11.91 19.05
C PHE A 122 0.54 -12.91 17.96
N ASP A 123 1.33 -13.93 18.30
CA ASP A 123 1.74 -15.01 17.40
C ASP A 123 2.26 -14.51 16.03
N ASP A 124 3.29 -13.66 16.07
CA ASP A 124 3.94 -13.04 14.91
C ASP A 124 3.02 -12.21 13.98
N LYS A 125 1.85 -11.79 14.47
CA LYS A 125 0.93 -10.91 13.76
C LYS A 125 0.51 -9.75 14.66
N VAL A 126 0.07 -8.65 14.07
CA VAL A 126 -0.65 -7.61 14.82
C VAL A 126 -2.13 -7.97 14.84
N VAL A 127 -2.73 -8.08 16.02
CA VAL A 127 -4.17 -8.25 16.19
C VAL A 127 -4.77 -7.02 16.86
N CYS A 128 -6.02 -6.71 16.57
CA CYS A 128 -6.75 -5.62 17.21
C CYS A 128 -8.08 -6.10 17.77
N THR A 129 -8.52 -5.49 18.87
CA THR A 129 -9.88 -5.67 19.38
C THR A 129 -10.92 -5.08 18.40
N PRO A 130 -12.21 -5.43 18.54
CA PRO A 130 -13.28 -4.71 17.85
C PRO A 130 -13.20 -3.21 18.11
N MET A 131 -13.62 -2.41 17.12
CA MET A 131 -13.76 -0.96 17.25
C MET A 131 -14.95 -0.65 18.18
N VAL A 132 -14.74 0.22 19.16
CA VAL A 132 -15.75 0.66 20.14
C VAL A 132 -15.66 2.17 20.38
N LYS A 133 -16.72 2.79 20.90
CA LYS A 133 -16.81 4.23 21.19
C LYS A 133 -16.89 4.49 22.68
#